data_AF-Q326T5-F1
#
_entry.id   AF-Q326T5-F1
#
_cell.length_a   1.000
_cell.length_b   1.000
_cell.length_c   1.000
_cell.angle_alpha   90.00
_cell.angle_beta   90.00
_cell.angle_gamma   90.00
#
_symmetry.space_group_name_H-M   'P 1'
#
loop_
_entity.id
_entity.type
_entity.pdbx_description
1 polymer ?
#
loop_
_entity_poly.entity_id
_entity_poly.type
_entity_poly.pdbx_seq_one_letter_code
_entity_poly.pdbx_strand_id
1 'polypeptide(L)'
;MISHQTDVRVNENRVNEQGCFLARKQMYDNSCGAASLLCAAKELGVDKIPQYKGSMSEMTRKSSLDLDNRCERDLYLITSGNYNPRTHKDNIADAGYSMPDKIVMATRLLGLNAYVVEESNIFSQVISFIYPDARDLLIGMGCNIVHQRDVLSSNQRVLEAVAVSFIGVPVGLHWVLCRPDGSYMDPAVGENYSCFSTMELGARRSNSNFIGYTKIGISIVITNEAL
;
A
#
# COMPACT_ATOMS: atom_id res chain seq x y z
N MET A 1 -40.88 -29.89 -5.18
CA MET A 1 -39.66 -29.35 -5.83
C MET A 1 -39.13 -28.26 -4.90
N ILE A 2 -38.43 -28.65 -3.82
CA ILE A 2 -37.93 -27.71 -2.80
C ILE A 2 -36.45 -27.57 -3.06
N SER A 3 -36.05 -26.42 -3.61
CA SER A 3 -34.67 -26.08 -3.90
C SER A 3 -33.92 -25.83 -2.59
N HIS A 4 -32.96 -26.68 -2.27
CA HIS A 4 -31.97 -26.44 -1.22
C HIS A 4 -31.08 -25.25 -1.62
N GLN A 5 -31.51 -24.04 -1.29
CA GLN A 5 -30.62 -22.88 -1.24
C GLN A 5 -29.71 -23.09 -0.02
N THR A 6 -28.49 -23.49 -0.30
CA THR A 6 -27.43 -23.61 0.70
C THR A 6 -26.95 -22.19 0.97
N ASP A 7 -27.38 -21.61 2.09
CA ASP A 7 -26.86 -20.33 2.59
C ASP A 7 -25.37 -20.51 2.91
N VAL A 8 -24.52 -20.17 1.96
CA VAL A 8 -23.09 -19.97 2.19
C VAL A 8 -22.97 -18.68 3.00
N ARG A 9 -23.06 -18.80 4.33
CA ARG A 9 -22.69 -17.74 5.26
C ARG A 9 -21.22 -17.44 5.05
N VAL A 10 -20.95 -16.34 4.36
CA VAL A 10 -19.61 -15.75 4.24
C VAL A 10 -19.19 -15.36 5.65
N ASN A 11 -18.19 -16.07 6.16
CA ASN A 11 -17.73 -15.98 7.53
C ASN A 11 -17.15 -14.59 7.79
N GLU A 12 -17.91 -13.78 8.53
CA GLU A 12 -17.50 -12.50 9.08
C GLU A 12 -16.25 -12.67 9.95
N ASN A 13 -15.30 -11.74 9.81
CA ASN A 13 -14.24 -11.45 10.77
C ASN A 13 -13.50 -12.68 11.32
N ARG A 14 -12.55 -13.21 10.56
CA ARG A 14 -11.48 -14.03 11.17
C ARG A 14 -10.67 -13.15 12.11
N VAL A 15 -11.06 -13.17 13.38
CA VAL A 15 -10.32 -12.60 14.51
C VAL A 15 -9.09 -13.49 14.71
N ASN A 16 -7.96 -13.11 14.13
CA ASN A 16 -6.68 -13.70 14.53
C ASN A 16 -6.28 -13.08 15.88
N GLU A 17 -5.66 -13.84 16.77
CA GLU A 17 -5.40 -13.50 18.18
C GLU A 17 -4.44 -12.30 18.41
N GLN A 18 -4.15 -11.47 17.40
CA GLN A 18 -3.19 -10.36 17.47
C GLN A 18 -3.66 -9.04 16.82
N GLY A 19 -4.96 -8.87 16.58
CA GLY A 19 -5.54 -7.57 16.19
C GLY A 19 -6.41 -7.65 14.92
N CYS A 20 -7.49 -6.89 14.91
CA CYS A 20 -8.38 -6.76 13.76
C CYS A 20 -7.60 -6.12 12.60
N PHE A 21 -7.58 -6.79 11.44
CA PHE A 21 -6.99 -6.22 10.23
C PHE A 21 -7.72 -4.94 9.84
N LEU A 22 -6.93 -3.89 9.61
CA LEU A 22 -7.42 -2.54 9.44
C LEU A 22 -7.73 -2.30 7.96
N ALA A 23 -8.83 -1.62 7.69
CA ALA A 23 -9.14 -1.15 6.34
C ALA A 23 -9.28 0.36 6.32
N ARG A 24 -8.85 0.97 5.22
CA ARG A 24 -8.98 2.41 5.00
C ARG A 24 -9.16 2.68 3.52
N LYS A 25 -10.21 3.45 3.21
CA LYS A 25 -10.36 4.06 1.89
C LYS A 25 -9.41 5.25 1.77
N GLN A 26 -8.61 5.29 0.72
CA GLN A 26 -7.72 6.40 0.43
C GLN A 26 -8.51 7.70 0.22
N MET A 27 -7.93 8.80 0.70
CA MET A 27 -8.50 10.14 0.60
C MET A 27 -8.29 10.76 -0.80
N TYR A 28 -7.17 10.46 -1.46
CA TYR A 28 -6.81 11.00 -2.76
C TYR A 28 -6.63 9.86 -3.77
N ASP A 29 -6.90 10.10 -5.05
CA ASP A 29 -6.86 9.05 -6.09
C ASP A 29 -5.48 8.38 -6.23
N ASN A 30 -4.41 9.09 -5.87
CA ASN A 30 -3.03 8.61 -5.97
C ASN A 30 -2.38 8.27 -4.60
N SER A 31 -3.14 8.35 -3.50
CA SER A 31 -2.62 8.10 -2.14
C SER A 31 -2.73 6.64 -1.67
N CYS A 32 -3.00 5.69 -2.58
CA CYS A 32 -3.08 4.26 -2.27
C CYS A 32 -1.89 3.73 -1.47
N GLY A 33 -0.66 4.08 -1.87
CA GLY A 33 0.55 3.68 -1.16
C GLY A 33 0.63 4.25 0.26
N ALA A 34 0.18 5.48 0.47
CA ALA A 34 0.13 6.10 1.79
C ALA A 34 -0.97 5.48 2.68
N ALA A 35 -2.15 5.22 2.13
CA ALA A 35 -3.24 4.56 2.85
C ALA A 35 -2.88 3.12 3.24
N SER A 36 -2.28 2.35 2.33
CA SER A 36 -1.77 1.00 2.63
C SER A 36 -0.66 1.03 3.67
N LEU A 37 0.29 1.98 3.57
CA LEU A 37 1.37 2.15 4.54
C LEU A 37 0.82 2.51 5.94
N LEU A 38 -0.18 3.39 6.01
CA LEU A 38 -0.81 3.78 7.27
C LEU A 38 -1.41 2.57 8.00
N CYS A 39 -2.16 1.73 7.29
CA CYS A 39 -2.72 0.50 7.87
C CYS A 39 -1.62 -0.49 8.22
N ALA A 40 -0.64 -0.70 7.35
CA ALA A 40 0.49 -1.60 7.63
C ALA A 40 1.24 -1.18 8.90
N ALA A 41 1.57 0.10 9.04
CA ALA A 41 2.30 0.61 10.18
C ALA A 41 1.51 0.46 11.49
N LYS A 42 0.21 0.77 11.48
CA LYS A 42 -0.65 0.59 12.65
C LYS A 42 -0.83 -0.88 13.02
N GLU A 43 -0.94 -1.78 12.05
CA GLU A 43 -0.98 -3.23 12.27
C GLU A 43 0.35 -3.79 12.80
N LEU A 44 1.48 -3.14 12.52
CA LEU A 44 2.80 -3.49 13.03
C LEU A 44 3.13 -2.83 14.38
N GLY A 45 2.16 -2.14 14.99
CA GLY A 45 2.27 -1.58 16.34
C GLY A 45 2.81 -0.16 16.41
N VAL A 46 2.95 0.55 15.29
CA VAL A 46 3.35 1.96 15.31
C VAL A 46 2.22 2.81 15.90
N ASP A 47 2.53 3.57 16.94
CA ASP A 47 1.58 4.43 17.67
C ASP A 47 1.75 5.93 17.36
N LYS A 48 2.88 6.32 16.76
CA LYS A 48 3.24 7.70 16.49
C LYS A 48 3.56 7.94 15.03
N ILE A 49 3.16 9.11 14.54
CA ILE A 49 3.51 9.62 13.22
C ILE A 49 4.63 10.66 13.34
N PRO A 50 5.64 10.65 12.46
CA PRO A 50 6.66 11.70 12.45
C PRO A 50 6.03 13.08 12.21
N GLN A 51 6.44 14.05 13.02
CA GLN A 51 6.13 15.47 12.82
C GLN A 51 7.31 16.13 12.10
N TYR A 52 7.03 16.79 10.98
CA TYR A 52 8.04 17.50 10.20
C TYR A 52 7.42 18.77 9.62
N LYS A 53 8.28 19.72 9.26
CA LYS A 53 7.86 21.03 8.78
C LYS A 53 6.87 20.91 7.63
N GLY A 54 5.64 21.42 7.82
CA GLY A 54 4.56 21.39 6.83
C GLY A 54 3.66 20.16 6.86
N SER A 55 3.88 19.24 7.80
CA SER A 55 2.94 18.14 8.05
C SER A 55 1.71 18.64 8.83
N MET A 56 0.54 18.05 8.57
CA MET A 56 -0.66 18.36 9.35
C MET A 56 -0.50 17.94 10.80
N SER A 57 0.25 16.87 11.09
CA SER A 57 0.54 16.43 12.44
C SER A 57 1.39 17.44 13.22
N GLU A 58 2.31 18.16 12.56
CA GLU A 58 3.01 19.30 13.16
C GLU A 58 2.04 20.45 13.43
N MET A 59 1.26 20.86 12.42
CA MET A 59 0.32 21.99 12.53
C MET A 59 -0.75 21.77 13.61
N THR A 60 -1.28 20.56 13.71
CA THR A 60 -2.30 20.18 14.70
C THR A 60 -1.70 19.77 16.05
N ARG A 61 -0.36 19.70 16.15
CA ARG A 61 0.37 19.20 17.33
C ARG A 61 -0.10 17.83 17.80
N LYS A 62 -0.59 17.00 16.88
CA LYS A 62 -1.09 15.65 17.14
C LYS A 62 -0.09 14.64 16.59
N SER A 63 0.55 13.88 17.47
CA SER A 63 1.60 12.91 17.10
C SER A 63 1.12 11.47 17.04
N SER A 64 -0.14 11.17 17.40
CA SER A 64 -0.68 9.82 17.30
C SER A 64 -0.86 9.39 15.84
N LEU A 65 -0.50 8.13 15.55
CA LEU A 65 -0.81 7.46 14.29
C LEU A 65 -2.25 6.92 14.33
N ASP A 66 -3.17 7.65 13.70
CA ASP A 66 -4.58 7.28 13.61
C ASP A 66 -4.96 6.96 12.17
N LEU A 67 -6.00 6.15 11.95
CA LEU A 67 -6.54 5.89 10.60
C LEU A 67 -7.38 7.09 10.11
N ASP A 68 -6.81 8.29 10.16
CA ASP A 68 -7.44 9.55 9.82
C ASP A 68 -6.80 10.19 8.57
N ASN A 69 -7.49 11.19 8.02
CA ASN A 69 -7.05 11.90 6.82
C ASN A 69 -5.73 12.67 7.04
N ARG A 70 -5.45 13.07 8.29
CA ARG A 70 -4.21 13.78 8.64
C ARG A 70 -3.01 12.85 8.46
N CYS A 71 -3.06 11.64 9.04
CA CYS A 71 -1.96 10.70 8.96
C CYS A 71 -1.72 10.25 7.52
N GLU A 72 -2.79 9.98 6.77
CA GLU A 72 -2.66 9.64 5.35
C GLU A 72 -2.05 10.79 4.55
N ARG A 73 -2.51 12.03 4.75
CA ARG A 73 -1.97 13.20 4.05
C ARG A 73 -0.47 13.38 4.31
N ASP A 74 -0.05 13.22 5.56
CA ASP A 74 1.37 13.34 5.92
C ASP A 74 2.21 12.27 5.23
N LEU A 75 1.80 11.00 5.34
CA LEU A 75 2.48 9.93 4.59
C LEU A 75 2.46 10.19 3.08
N TYR A 76 1.34 10.67 2.54
CA TYR A 76 1.20 10.92 1.12
C TYR A 76 2.09 12.05 0.60
N LEU A 77 2.34 13.10 1.39
CA LEU A 77 3.33 14.12 1.06
C LEU A 77 4.71 13.50 0.83
N ILE A 78 5.08 12.51 1.66
CA ILE A 78 6.35 11.80 1.54
C ILE A 78 6.32 10.84 0.34
N THR A 79 5.34 9.94 0.27
CA THR A 79 5.31 8.86 -0.72
C THR A 79 5.15 9.36 -2.15
N SER A 80 4.46 10.49 -2.36
CA SER A 80 4.39 11.15 -3.68
C SER A 80 5.65 11.95 -4.02
N GLY A 81 6.43 12.37 -3.02
CA GLY A 81 7.55 13.30 -3.18
C GLY A 81 7.14 14.76 -3.19
N ASN A 82 5.88 15.07 -2.85
CA ASN A 82 5.36 16.43 -2.87
C ASN A 82 5.94 17.34 -1.76
N TYR A 83 6.83 16.83 -0.91
CA TYR A 83 7.65 17.64 0.01
C TYR A 83 8.80 18.36 -0.69
N ASN A 84 9.23 17.91 -1.88
CA ASN A 84 10.35 18.49 -2.59
C ASN A 84 9.92 19.80 -3.28
N PRO A 85 10.53 20.96 -2.95
CA PRO A 85 10.14 22.25 -3.53
C PRO A 85 10.21 22.30 -5.06
N ARG A 86 11.04 21.47 -5.70
CA ARG A 86 11.19 21.44 -7.17
C ARG A 86 10.05 20.72 -7.88
N THR A 87 9.38 19.81 -7.19
CA THR A 87 8.28 19.00 -7.75
C THR A 87 6.97 19.25 -7.01
N HIS A 88 6.95 20.27 -6.15
CA HIS A 88 5.80 20.60 -5.31
C HIS A 88 4.60 21.02 -6.16
N LYS A 89 3.46 20.44 -5.81
CA LYS A 89 2.12 20.80 -6.25
C LYS A 89 1.41 21.43 -5.08
N ASP A 90 0.87 22.63 -5.30
CA ASP A 90 0.14 23.39 -4.28
C ASP A 90 -1.09 22.61 -3.78
N ASN A 91 -1.77 21.93 -4.70
CA ASN A 91 -2.86 21.02 -4.38
C ASN A 91 -2.32 19.59 -4.24
N ILE A 92 -2.39 19.05 -3.03
CA ILE A 92 -1.94 17.69 -2.75
C ILE A 92 -2.76 16.62 -3.49
N ALA A 93 -4.02 16.90 -3.85
CA ALA A 93 -4.81 15.94 -4.65
C ALA A 93 -4.17 15.66 -6.01
N ASP A 94 -3.42 16.65 -6.54
CA ASP A 94 -2.68 16.55 -7.80
C ASP A 94 -1.24 16.06 -7.60
N ALA A 95 -0.89 15.63 -6.38
CA ALA A 95 0.39 14.98 -6.15
C ALA A 95 0.46 13.67 -6.97
N GLY A 96 1.68 13.35 -7.41
CA GLY A 96 1.93 12.16 -8.23
C GLY A 96 1.79 10.86 -7.44
N TYR A 97 1.92 9.73 -8.16
CA TYR A 97 1.87 8.40 -7.58
C TYR A 97 2.84 8.22 -6.41
N SER A 98 2.43 7.40 -5.45
CA SER A 98 3.32 6.91 -4.40
C SER A 98 4.42 6.03 -5.01
N MET A 99 5.68 6.48 -4.95
CA MET A 99 6.83 5.81 -5.56
C MET A 99 7.52 4.87 -4.54
N PRO A 100 8.12 3.74 -4.96
CA PRO A 100 8.61 2.74 -4.03
C PRO A 100 9.76 3.23 -3.14
N ASP A 101 10.71 3.99 -3.68
CA ASP A 101 11.79 4.64 -2.93
C ASP A 101 11.24 5.54 -1.80
N LYS A 102 10.19 6.30 -2.11
CA LYS A 102 9.55 7.22 -1.16
C LYS A 102 8.67 6.50 -0.15
N ILE A 103 8.05 5.38 -0.52
CA ILE A 103 7.34 4.50 0.42
C ILE A 103 8.33 3.89 1.41
N VAL A 104 9.50 3.42 0.95
CA VAL A 104 10.56 2.92 1.84
C VAL A 104 11.05 4.04 2.77
N MET A 105 11.24 5.25 2.26
CA MET A 105 11.59 6.41 3.08
C MET A 105 10.54 6.70 4.16
N ALA A 106 9.27 6.78 3.80
CA ALA A 106 8.16 6.99 4.74
C ALA A 106 8.09 5.87 5.79
N THR A 107 8.33 4.62 5.37
CA THR A 107 8.37 3.45 6.26
C THR A 107 9.47 3.59 7.31
N ARG A 108 10.68 3.99 6.91
CA ARG A 108 11.80 4.22 7.83
C ARG A 108 11.55 5.38 8.80
N LEU A 109 10.88 6.44 8.34
CA LEU A 109 10.48 7.56 9.21
C LEU A 109 9.43 7.16 10.26
N LEU A 110 8.68 6.08 10.03
CA LEU A 110 7.77 5.48 11.01
C LEU A 110 8.49 4.53 12.00
N GLY A 111 9.82 4.38 11.89
CA GLY A 111 10.60 3.48 12.74
C GLY A 111 10.50 2.01 12.34
N LEU A 112 10.06 1.72 11.11
CA LEU A 112 9.98 0.37 10.55
C LEU A 112 11.11 0.13 9.54
N ASN A 113 11.36 -1.14 9.26
CA ASN A 113 12.29 -1.55 8.22
C ASN A 113 11.55 -2.01 6.96
N ALA A 114 12.19 -1.83 5.81
CA ALA A 114 11.64 -2.29 4.54
C ALA A 114 12.71 -2.72 3.54
N TYR A 115 12.35 -3.72 2.75
CA TYR A 115 13.07 -4.16 1.57
C TYR A 115 12.11 -4.33 0.39
N VAL A 116 12.65 -4.26 -0.82
CA VAL A 116 11.88 -4.37 -2.05
C VAL A 116 12.06 -5.77 -2.63
N VAL A 117 10.97 -6.35 -3.10
CA VAL A 117 10.98 -7.55 -3.91
C VAL A 117 10.67 -7.16 -5.35
N GLU A 118 11.57 -7.51 -6.26
CA GLU A 118 11.47 -7.33 -7.72
C GLU A 118 11.58 -8.72 -8.37
N GLU A 119 10.44 -9.38 -8.55
CA GLU A 119 10.36 -10.71 -9.17
C GLU A 119 10.76 -10.65 -10.64
N SER A 120 11.49 -11.66 -11.14
CA SER A 120 11.90 -11.70 -12.54
C SER A 120 10.73 -12.01 -13.49
N ASN A 121 9.99 -10.98 -13.89
CA ASN A 121 8.91 -11.08 -14.88
C ASN A 121 8.90 -9.88 -15.85
N ILE A 122 8.16 -9.99 -16.96
CA ILE A 122 8.13 -8.94 -17.99
C ILE A 122 7.63 -7.60 -17.45
N PHE A 123 6.64 -7.60 -16.55
CA PHE A 123 6.11 -6.36 -15.98
C PHE A 123 7.15 -5.64 -15.13
N SER A 124 7.83 -6.36 -14.24
CA SER A 124 8.90 -5.79 -13.40
C SER A 124 10.00 -5.16 -14.26
N GLN A 125 10.46 -5.85 -15.32
CA GLN A 125 11.51 -5.36 -16.21
C GLN A 125 11.08 -4.08 -16.94
N VAL A 126 9.85 -4.03 -17.44
CA VAL A 126 9.29 -2.85 -18.11
C VAL A 126 9.17 -1.68 -17.13
N ILE A 127 8.67 -1.92 -15.91
CA ILE A 127 8.49 -0.86 -14.91
C ILE A 127 9.84 -0.34 -14.42
N SER A 128 10.82 -1.21 -14.17
CA SER A 128 12.18 -0.81 -13.79
C SER A 128 12.90 -0.05 -14.92
N PHE A 129 12.56 -0.32 -16.18
CA PHE A 129 13.04 0.46 -17.33
C PHE A 129 12.37 1.85 -17.43
N ILE A 130 11.08 1.96 -17.10
CA ILE A 130 10.34 3.24 -17.13
C ILE A 130 10.72 4.13 -15.95
N TYR A 131 11.01 3.55 -14.78
CA TYR A 131 11.35 4.27 -13.56
C TYR A 131 12.74 3.87 -13.03
N PRO A 132 13.82 4.07 -13.80
CA PRO A 132 15.16 3.64 -13.41
C PRO A 132 15.64 4.37 -12.15
N ASP A 133 15.28 5.65 -12.02
CA ASP A 133 15.63 6.48 -10.88
C ASP A 133 15.15 5.88 -9.55
N ALA A 134 14.00 5.20 -9.54
CA ALA A 134 13.47 4.62 -8.31
C ALA A 134 14.39 3.51 -7.77
N ARG A 135 14.95 2.69 -8.68
CA ARG A 135 15.89 1.62 -8.33
C ARG A 135 17.21 2.20 -7.81
N ASP A 136 17.74 3.20 -8.50
CA ASP A 136 18.99 3.85 -8.09
C ASP A 136 18.84 4.57 -6.75
N LEU A 137 17.70 5.22 -6.51
CA LEU A 137 17.39 5.84 -5.23
C LEU A 137 17.30 4.78 -4.13
N LEU A 138 16.56 3.68 -4.33
CA LEU A 138 16.46 2.56 -3.36
C LEU A 138 17.85 2.04 -2.97
N ILE A 139 18.72 1.79 -3.95
CA ILE A 139 20.10 1.36 -3.72
C ILE A 139 20.87 2.44 -2.96
N GLY A 140 20.74 3.71 -3.36
CA GLY A 140 21.38 4.85 -2.71
C GLY A 140 20.99 5.02 -1.24
N MET A 141 19.78 4.61 -0.84
CA MET A 141 19.36 4.60 0.57
C MET A 141 19.81 3.33 1.32
N GLY A 142 20.50 2.40 0.66
CA GLY A 142 20.82 1.09 1.23
C GLY A 142 19.56 0.25 1.49
N CYS A 143 18.56 0.31 0.60
CA CYS A 143 17.43 -0.61 0.64
C CYS A 143 17.78 -1.89 -0.12
N ASN A 144 17.58 -3.05 0.52
CA ASN A 144 17.79 -4.34 -0.13
C ASN A 144 16.71 -4.57 -1.20
N ILE A 145 17.15 -4.96 -2.40
CA ILE A 145 16.27 -5.39 -3.49
C ILE A 145 16.55 -6.88 -3.72
N VAL A 146 15.55 -7.72 -3.52
CA VAL A 146 15.62 -9.18 -3.68
C VAL A 146 14.70 -9.63 -4.81
N HIS A 147 14.97 -10.81 -5.39
CA HIS A 147 14.22 -11.31 -6.55
C HIS A 147 13.12 -12.32 -6.23
N GLN A 148 12.97 -12.67 -4.95
CA GLN A 148 11.94 -13.58 -4.48
C GLN A 148 11.53 -13.17 -3.06
N ARG A 149 10.25 -13.37 -2.76
CA ARG A 149 9.68 -13.17 -1.42
C ARG A 149 9.54 -14.50 -0.71
N ASP A 150 10.01 -14.56 0.54
CA ASP A 150 9.74 -15.68 1.44
C ASP A 150 8.29 -15.66 1.96
N VAL A 151 7.90 -16.70 2.70
CA VAL A 151 6.62 -16.70 3.41
C VAL A 151 6.63 -15.59 4.45
N LEU A 152 5.57 -14.77 4.46
CA LEU A 152 5.48 -13.63 5.37
C LEU A 152 5.34 -14.08 6.82
N SER A 153 6.17 -13.52 7.67
CA SER A 153 6.07 -13.68 9.13
C SER A 153 4.98 -12.77 9.71
N SER A 154 4.49 -13.07 10.92
CA SER A 154 3.37 -12.32 11.55
C SER A 154 3.66 -10.82 11.74
N ASN A 155 4.94 -10.48 11.90
CA ASN A 155 5.50 -9.14 12.03
C ASN A 155 5.82 -8.46 10.69
N GLN A 156 5.33 -9.02 9.57
CA GLN A 156 5.54 -8.48 8.24
C GLN A 156 4.24 -8.10 7.56
N ARG A 157 4.29 -7.05 6.74
CA ARG A 157 3.23 -6.61 5.84
C ARG A 157 3.81 -6.31 4.48
N VAL A 158 3.02 -6.43 3.42
CA VAL A 158 3.48 -6.15 2.07
C VAL A 158 2.61 -5.12 1.40
N LEU A 159 3.25 -4.08 0.86
CA LEU A 159 2.62 -3.25 -0.15
C LEU A 159 2.92 -3.88 -1.51
N GLU A 160 1.91 -4.47 -2.14
CA GLU A 160 2.04 -5.11 -3.45
C GLU A 160 1.58 -4.13 -4.53
N ALA A 161 2.41 -3.91 -5.54
CA ALA A 161 2.02 -3.11 -6.70
C ALA A 161 1.19 -3.96 -7.67
N VAL A 162 0.11 -3.38 -8.17
CA VAL A 162 -0.74 -3.97 -9.19
C VAL A 162 -0.90 -2.99 -10.35
N ALA A 163 -0.92 -3.53 -11.56
CA ALA A 163 -1.36 -2.80 -12.74
C ALA A 163 -2.89 -2.72 -12.71
N VAL A 164 -3.41 -1.51 -12.90
CA VAL A 164 -4.83 -1.26 -13.07
C VAL A 164 -5.13 -1.23 -14.55
N SER A 165 -6.10 -2.02 -14.99
CA SER A 165 -6.60 -2.02 -16.37
C SER A 165 -8.04 -1.54 -16.42
N PHE A 166 -8.39 -0.75 -17.44
CA PHE A 166 -9.78 -0.41 -17.78
C PHE A 166 -10.10 -0.97 -19.17
N ILE A 167 -11.09 -1.87 -19.27
CA ILE A 167 -11.43 -2.58 -20.51
C ILE A 167 -10.18 -3.28 -21.10
N GLY A 168 -9.36 -3.87 -20.22
CA GLY A 168 -8.13 -4.58 -20.60
C GLY A 168 -6.94 -3.68 -20.98
N VAL A 169 -7.11 -2.36 -21.01
CA VAL A 169 -6.02 -1.41 -21.29
C VAL A 169 -5.38 -0.96 -19.97
N PRO A 170 -4.06 -1.12 -19.77
CA PRO A 170 -3.38 -0.58 -18.58
C PRO A 170 -3.55 0.94 -18.48
N VAL A 171 -4.06 1.42 -17.34
CA VAL A 171 -4.30 2.85 -17.07
C VAL A 171 -3.43 3.40 -15.96
N GLY A 172 -2.78 2.55 -15.17
CA GLY A 172 -1.90 3.00 -14.09
C GLY A 172 -1.45 1.90 -13.17
N LEU A 173 -0.81 2.32 -12.08
CA LEU A 173 -0.35 1.46 -10.99
C LEU A 173 -1.12 1.79 -9.71
N HIS A 174 -1.30 0.76 -8.88
CA HIS A 174 -1.99 0.87 -7.60
C HIS A 174 -1.26 0.03 -6.55
N TRP A 175 -1.26 0.50 -5.30
CA TRP A 175 -0.70 -0.23 -4.17
C TRP A 175 -1.83 -0.84 -3.34
N VAL A 176 -1.69 -2.12 -3.01
CA VAL A 176 -2.58 -2.84 -2.11
C VAL A 176 -1.78 -3.40 -0.94
N LEU A 177 -2.43 -3.59 0.21
CA LEU A 177 -1.79 -4.19 1.38
C LEU A 177 -2.07 -5.69 1.39
N CYS A 178 -1.04 -6.51 1.51
CA CYS A 178 -1.07 -7.96 1.65
C CYS A 178 -0.52 -8.38 3.02
N ARG A 179 -1.16 -9.38 3.63
CA ARG A 179 -0.90 -9.82 4.99
C ARG A 179 -0.40 -11.27 5.05
N PRO A 180 0.16 -11.71 6.19
CA PRO A 180 0.72 -13.05 6.32
C PRO A 180 -0.27 -14.20 6.10
N ASP A 181 -1.55 -13.99 6.40
CA ASP A 181 -2.60 -14.98 6.17
C ASP A 181 -3.08 -15.06 4.71
N GLY A 182 -2.49 -14.24 3.82
CA GLY A 182 -2.87 -14.13 2.41
C GLY A 182 -4.03 -13.17 2.15
N SER A 183 -4.57 -12.51 3.18
CA SER A 183 -5.60 -11.49 3.01
C SER A 183 -5.03 -10.19 2.43
N TYR A 184 -5.90 -9.43 1.78
CA TYR A 184 -5.59 -8.15 1.15
C TYR A 184 -6.45 -7.03 1.71
N MET A 185 -5.96 -5.80 1.62
CA MET A 185 -6.75 -4.58 1.74
C MET A 185 -6.54 -3.74 0.49
N ASP A 186 -7.66 -3.35 -0.14
CA ASP A 186 -7.65 -2.43 -1.27
C ASP A 186 -8.00 -1.02 -0.78
N PRO A 187 -7.04 -0.06 -0.82
CA PRO A 187 -7.31 1.30 -0.39
C PRO A 187 -8.25 2.05 -1.34
N ALA A 188 -8.41 1.65 -2.60
CA ALA A 188 -9.35 2.28 -3.52
C ALA A 188 -10.81 2.08 -3.08
N VAL A 189 -11.11 0.88 -2.55
CA VAL A 189 -12.45 0.53 -2.06
C VAL A 189 -12.56 0.81 -0.55
N GLY A 190 -11.47 0.61 0.20
CA GLY A 190 -11.44 0.71 1.65
C GLY A 190 -11.91 -0.56 2.36
N GLU A 191 -11.71 -1.72 1.75
CA GLU A 191 -12.20 -3.01 2.24
C GLU A 191 -11.08 -4.04 2.37
N ASN A 192 -11.27 -5.01 3.28
CA ASN A 192 -10.45 -6.19 3.39
C ASN A 192 -11.04 -7.34 2.57
N TYR A 193 -10.18 -8.16 1.98
CA TYR A 193 -10.52 -9.32 1.17
C TYR A 193 -9.71 -10.53 1.61
N SER A 194 -10.31 -11.71 1.54
CA SER A 194 -9.68 -12.96 1.99
C SER A 194 -8.50 -13.39 1.12
N CYS A 195 -8.44 -12.96 -0.13
CA CYS A 195 -7.36 -13.24 -1.07
C CYS A 195 -7.36 -12.23 -2.23
N PHE A 196 -6.33 -12.30 -3.08
CA PHE A 196 -6.22 -11.43 -4.24
C PHE A 196 -7.42 -11.53 -5.20
N SER A 197 -7.90 -12.75 -5.48
CA SER A 197 -9.02 -12.97 -6.40
C SER A 197 -10.31 -12.33 -5.90
N THR A 198 -10.58 -12.36 -4.59
CA THR A 198 -11.78 -11.70 -4.03
C THR A 198 -11.66 -10.19 -4.02
N MET A 199 -10.45 -9.65 -3.84
CA MET A 199 -10.17 -8.22 -3.99
C MET A 199 -10.38 -7.73 -5.43
N GLU A 200 -9.89 -8.47 -6.43
CA GLU A 200 -10.06 -8.12 -7.84
C GLU A 200 -11.54 -8.09 -8.27
N LEU A 201 -12.32 -9.05 -7.78
CA LEU A 201 -13.79 -9.04 -7.94
C LEU A 201 -14.45 -7.87 -7.17
N GLY A 202 -13.94 -7.52 -6.00
CA GLY A 202 -14.41 -6.36 -5.22
C GLY A 202 -14.19 -5.03 -5.95
N ALA A 203 -12.99 -4.82 -6.49
CA ALA A 203 -12.65 -3.62 -7.27
C ALA A 203 -13.55 -3.44 -8.51
N ARG A 204 -13.86 -4.54 -9.21
CA ARG A 204 -14.83 -4.55 -10.32
C ARG A 204 -16.22 -4.09 -9.89
N ARG A 205 -16.70 -4.55 -8.73
CA ARG A 205 -18.05 -4.22 -8.24
C ARG A 205 -18.15 -2.78 -7.76
N SER A 206 -17.10 -2.26 -7.11
CA SER A 206 -17.14 -0.96 -6.44
C SER A 206 -16.85 0.23 -7.36
N ASN A 207 -16.04 0.04 -8.41
CA ASN A 207 -15.63 1.15 -9.29
C ASN A 207 -16.24 1.05 -10.69
N SER A 208 -16.07 -0.08 -11.38
CA SER A 208 -16.79 -0.46 -12.60
C SER A 208 -16.41 -1.88 -13.00
N ASN A 209 -17.31 -2.62 -13.64
CA ASN A 209 -17.04 -4.00 -14.11
C ASN A 209 -15.85 -4.11 -15.09
N PHE A 210 -15.37 -2.98 -15.59
CA PHE A 210 -14.27 -2.85 -16.54
C PHE A 210 -12.89 -2.69 -15.89
N ILE A 211 -12.84 -2.43 -14.58
CA ILE A 211 -11.58 -2.35 -13.85
C ILE A 211 -11.03 -3.75 -13.59
N GLY A 212 -9.72 -3.94 -13.70
CA GLY A 212 -9.05 -5.18 -13.35
C GLY A 212 -7.70 -4.89 -12.69
N TYR A 213 -7.27 -5.79 -11.83
CA TYR A 213 -5.96 -5.74 -11.19
C TYR A 213 -5.10 -6.93 -11.63
N THR A 214 -3.84 -6.65 -11.95
CA THR A 214 -2.84 -7.67 -12.27
C THR A 214 -1.59 -7.42 -11.44
N LYS A 215 -1.08 -8.46 -10.78
CA LYS A 215 0.20 -8.36 -10.05
C LYS A 215 1.33 -8.11 -11.04
N ILE A 216 2.22 -7.17 -10.71
CA ILE A 216 3.38 -6.85 -11.56
C ILE A 216 4.69 -7.43 -11.03
N GLY A 217 4.66 -8.07 -9.84
CA GLY A 217 5.84 -8.65 -9.18
C GLY A 217 6.81 -7.63 -8.57
N ILE A 218 6.32 -6.41 -8.31
CA ILE A 218 7.02 -5.43 -7.48
C ILE A 218 6.26 -5.32 -6.16
N SER A 219 6.97 -5.44 -5.04
CA SER A 219 6.37 -5.26 -3.73
C SER A 219 7.37 -4.72 -2.71
N ILE A 220 6.86 -4.14 -1.63
CA ILE A 220 7.65 -3.63 -0.52
C ILE A 220 7.25 -4.41 0.71
N VAL A 221 8.19 -5.17 1.27
CA VAL A 221 7.99 -5.87 2.54
C VAL A 221 8.37 -4.91 3.66
N ILE A 222 7.48 -4.76 4.62
CA ILE A 222 7.59 -3.88 5.78
C ILE A 222 7.60 -4.74 7.04
N THR A 223 8.48 -4.43 7.98
CA THR A 223 8.60 -5.16 9.24
C THR A 223 9.01 -4.25 10.39
N ASN A 224 8.65 -4.63 11.62
CA ASN A 224 9.12 -4.00 12.85
C ASN A 224 10.36 -4.70 13.46
N GLU A 225 10.91 -5.71 12.79
CA GLU A 225 12.16 -6.37 13.17
C GLU A 225 13.33 -5.82 12.34
N ALA A 226 14.56 -6.03 12.81
CA ALA A 226 15.76 -5.69 12.05
C ALA A 226 15.88 -6.55 10.78
N LEU A 227 16.39 -5.94 9.70
CA LEU A 227 16.73 -6.62 8.43
C LEU A 227 18.21 -6.99 8.37
#